data_AF-A0A0F4GLR7-F1
#
_entry.id   AF-A0A0F4GLR7-F1
#
_cell.length_a   1.000
_cell.length_b   1.000
_cell.length_c   1.000
_cell.angle_alpha   90.00
_cell.angle_beta   90.00
_cell.angle_gamma   90.00
#
_symmetry.space_group_name_H-M   'P 1'
#
loop_
_entity.id
_entity.type
_entity.pdbx_description
1 polymer ?
#
loop_
_entity_poly.entity_id
_entity_poly.type
_entity_poly.pdbx_seq_one_letter_code
_entity_poly.pdbx_strand_id
1 'polypeptide(L)'
;MLTLHGDFPLSEDGGTTVASLSQTISTDATGLATLTYFVRQYDIYSATCTLTTRFGNMVVATRTFVYGINPTDDTYQTTTVAGLELGQGKVLEFLLSCDYESDEAGVEIL
;
A
#
# COMPACT_ATOMS: atom_id res chain seq x y z
N MET A 1 -3.33 -5.62 16.88
CA MET A 1 -2.62 -5.63 15.58
C MET A 1 -3.69 -5.54 14.50
N LEU A 2 -3.61 -4.53 13.63
CA LEU A 2 -4.53 -4.34 12.51
C LEU A 2 -3.89 -5.01 11.30
N THR A 3 -4.54 -6.00 10.70
CA THR A 3 -4.07 -6.69 9.49
C THR A 3 -5.02 -6.32 8.35
N LEU A 4 -4.47 -5.95 7.20
CA LEU A 4 -5.22 -5.30 6.13
C LEU A 4 -4.91 -6.00 4.82
N HIS A 5 -5.96 -6.49 4.17
CA HIS A 5 -5.84 -7.11 2.86
C HIS A 5 -6.46 -6.17 1.83
N GLY A 6 -5.75 -5.93 0.73
CA GLY A 6 -6.32 -5.21 -0.39
C GLY A 6 -5.45 -5.26 -1.64
N ASP A 7 -6.10 -5.53 -2.76
CA ASP A 7 -5.47 -5.64 -4.07
C ASP A 7 -5.59 -4.34 -4.86
N PHE A 8 -4.51 -3.97 -5.53
CA PHE A 8 -4.45 -2.92 -6.52
C PHE A 8 -4.16 -3.55 -7.89
N PRO A 9 -5.21 -3.83 -8.69
CA PRO A 9 -5.01 -4.27 -10.06
C PRO A 9 -4.37 -3.14 -10.87
N LEU A 10 -3.34 -3.47 -11.66
CA LEU A 10 -2.76 -2.54 -12.63
C LEU A 10 -3.35 -2.83 -14.02
N SER A 11 -3.42 -1.78 -14.85
CA SER A 11 -3.95 -1.85 -16.23
C SER A 11 -3.07 -2.71 -17.15
N GLU A 12 -3.69 -3.36 -18.14
CA GLU A 12 -3.04 -4.31 -19.07
C GLU A 12 -2.22 -3.65 -20.19
N ASP A 13 -2.17 -2.33 -20.30
CA ASP A 13 -1.54 -1.62 -21.44
C ASP A 13 -0.31 -0.76 -21.03
N GLY A 14 0.27 -1.03 -19.86
CA GLY A 14 1.34 -0.22 -19.28
C GLY A 14 0.90 1.23 -18.95
N GLY A 15 1.81 2.01 -18.35
CA GLY A 15 1.61 3.43 -18.04
C GLY A 15 1.38 3.74 -16.56
N THR A 16 0.77 4.90 -16.26
CA THR A 16 0.55 5.34 -14.88
C THR A 16 -0.80 4.88 -14.36
N THR A 17 -0.80 3.97 -13.38
CA THR A 17 -2.01 3.61 -12.62
C THR A 17 -2.01 4.29 -11.26
N VAL A 18 -3.18 4.80 -10.85
CA VAL A 18 -3.43 5.32 -9.50
C VAL A 18 -4.62 4.56 -8.91
N ALA A 19 -4.44 4.01 -7.72
CA ALA A 19 -5.49 3.29 -7.02
C ALA A 19 -5.49 3.66 -5.54
N SER A 20 -6.66 3.57 -4.89
CA SER A 20 -6.79 3.86 -3.47
C SER A 20 -7.61 2.81 -2.73
N LEU A 21 -7.18 2.49 -1.51
CA LEU A 21 -7.86 1.61 -0.58
C LEU A 21 -8.04 2.38 0.73
N SER A 22 -9.28 2.48 1.20
CA SER A 22 -9.61 3.13 2.47
C SER A 22 -10.30 2.15 3.41
N GLN A 23 -9.88 2.11 4.66
CA GLN A 23 -10.56 1.39 5.73
C GLN A 23 -10.84 2.32 6.91
N THR A 24 -12.10 2.35 7.35
CA THR A 24 -12.47 3.03 8.59
C THR A 24 -12.12 2.15 9.78
N ILE A 25 -11.34 2.69 10.71
CA ILE A 25 -11.08 2.03 11.99
C ILE A 25 -12.28 2.32 12.90
N SER A 26 -13.13 1.30 13.06
CA SER A 26 -14.20 1.29 14.05
C SER A 26 -13.68 0.67 15.34
N THR A 27 -13.04 1.50 16.17
CA THR A 27 -12.57 1.09 17.49
C THR A 27 -12.87 2.15 18.52
N ASP A 28 -13.32 1.71 19.70
CA ASP A 28 -13.42 2.55 20.90
C ASP A 28 -12.06 2.63 21.63
N ALA A 29 -11.05 1.90 21.14
CA ALA A 29 -9.69 1.98 21.65
C ALA A 29 -9.11 3.37 21.37
N THR A 30 -8.54 3.97 22.41
CA THR A 30 -7.85 5.25 22.34
C THR A 30 -6.39 5.06 22.73
N GLY A 31 -5.53 5.92 22.21
CA GLY A 31 -4.09 5.90 22.48
C GLY A 31 -3.23 5.57 21.27
N LEU A 32 -1.93 5.40 21.50
CA LEU A 32 -0.95 5.19 20.44
C LEU A 32 -0.98 3.75 19.94
N ALA A 33 -0.98 3.61 18.62
CA ALA A 33 -0.87 2.34 17.93
C ALA A 33 0.34 2.32 17.00
N THR A 34 0.74 1.10 16.66
CA THR A 34 1.68 0.82 15.58
C THR A 34 0.93 0.10 14.47
N LEU A 35 1.01 0.65 13.26
CA LEU A 35 0.54 0.02 12.03
C LEU A 35 1.71 -0.74 11.40
N THR A 36 1.48 -2.00 11.05
CA THR A 36 2.39 -2.79 10.23
C THR A 36 1.59 -3.38 9.08
N TYR A 37 2.11 -3.24 7.86
CA TYR A 37 1.55 -3.86 6.66
C TYR A 37 2.68 -4.34 5.77
N PHE A 38 2.38 -5.34 4.96
CA PHE A 38 3.27 -5.85 3.93
C PHE A 38 2.74 -5.43 2.58
N VAL A 39 3.64 -5.12 1.66
CA VAL A 39 3.30 -4.93 0.25
C VAL A 39 3.91 -6.10 -0.50
N ARG A 40 3.06 -6.88 -1.16
CA ARG A 40 3.45 -7.91 -2.13
C ARG A 40 3.24 -7.34 -3.52
N GLN A 41 4.12 -7.70 -4.43
CA GLN A 41 3.95 -7.40 -5.84
C GLN A 41 4.23 -8.65 -6.65
N TYR A 42 3.43 -8.85 -7.70
CA TYR A 42 3.53 -10.00 -8.60
C TYR A 42 3.46 -9.56 -10.06
N ASP A 43 4.13 -10.32 -10.93
CA ASP A 43 4.07 -10.26 -12.40
C ASP A 43 4.52 -8.95 -13.09
N ILE A 44 5.10 -7.99 -12.37
CA ILE A 44 5.54 -6.72 -12.97
C ILE A 44 6.93 -6.80 -13.64
N TYR A 45 7.00 -6.54 -14.94
CA TYR A 45 8.24 -6.15 -15.62
C TYR A 45 8.48 -4.65 -15.46
N SER A 46 9.47 -4.29 -14.64
CA SER A 46 9.92 -2.91 -14.38
C SER A 46 8.82 -1.91 -14.01
N ALA A 47 8.66 -1.65 -12.70
CA ALA A 47 7.82 -0.57 -12.21
C ALA A 47 8.53 0.31 -11.19
N THR A 48 8.12 1.58 -11.15
CA THR A 48 8.32 2.45 -10.01
C THR A 48 6.97 2.72 -9.36
N CYS A 49 6.76 2.15 -8.17
CA CYS A 49 5.53 2.33 -7.41
C CYS A 49 5.77 3.21 -6.18
N THR A 50 4.90 4.18 -5.95
CA THR A 50 4.85 4.98 -4.73
C THR A 50 3.57 4.67 -3.98
N LEU A 51 3.71 4.14 -2.77
CA LEU A 51 2.63 3.92 -1.83
C LEU A 51 2.66 5.00 -0.75
N THR A 52 1.58 5.76 -0.65
CA THR A 52 1.36 6.75 0.41
C THR A 52 0.30 6.23 1.36
N THR A 53 0.64 6.15 2.64
CA THR A 53 -0.30 5.80 3.71
C THR A 53 -0.74 7.06 4.43
N ARG A 54 -2.05 7.23 4.57
CA ARG A 54 -2.67 8.33 5.31
C ARG A 54 -3.49 7.81 6.46
N PHE A 55 -3.47 8.54 7.56
CA PHE A 55 -4.29 8.26 8.72
C PHE A 55 -5.00 9.53 9.16
N GLY A 56 -6.34 9.53 9.10
CA GLY A 56 -7.15 10.72 9.41
C GLY A 56 -6.74 11.95 8.60
N ASN A 57 -6.53 11.77 7.29
CA ASN A 57 -6.04 12.78 6.33
C ASN A 57 -4.56 13.19 6.46
N MET A 58 -3.82 12.73 7.46
CA MET A 58 -2.39 13.00 7.60
C MET A 58 -1.56 11.94 6.86
N VAL A 59 -0.57 12.34 6.06
CA VAL A 59 0.40 11.38 5.49
C VAL A 59 1.29 10.88 6.63
N VAL A 60 1.33 9.57 6.82
CA VAL A 60 2.09 8.93 7.91
C VAL A 60 3.23 8.06 7.42
N ALA A 61 3.19 7.64 6.15
CA ALA A 61 4.30 7.00 5.47
C ALA A 61 4.22 7.22 3.96
N THR A 62 5.38 7.31 3.32
CA THR A 62 5.52 7.22 1.87
C THR A 62 6.65 6.24 1.58
N ARG A 63 6.39 5.29 0.68
CA ARG A 63 7.37 4.31 0.23
C ARG A 63 7.40 4.30 -1.27
N THR A 64 8.61 4.39 -1.81
CA THR A 64 8.86 4.18 -3.22
C THR A 64 9.58 2.86 -3.39
N PHE A 65 9.10 2.08 -4.33
CA PHE A 65 9.63 0.78 -4.67
C PHE A 65 9.99 0.81 -6.16
N VAL A 66 11.21 0.36 -6.47
CA VAL A 66 11.70 0.24 -7.84
C VAL A 66 11.93 -1.23 -8.10
N TYR A 67 11.28 -1.76 -9.11
CA TYR A 67 11.27 -3.18 -9.42
C TYR A 67 12.00 -3.44 -10.74
N GLY A 68 12.81 -4.50 -10.76
CA GLY A 68 13.59 -4.93 -11.92
C GLY A 68 12.94 -6.10 -12.66
N ILE A 69 13.54 -6.46 -13.79
CA ILE A 69 13.03 -7.31 -14.89
C ILE A 69 12.90 -8.81 -14.53
N ASN A 70 12.58 -9.18 -13.29
CA ASN A 70 12.43 -10.60 -12.93
C ASN A 70 11.10 -10.87 -12.21
N PRO A 71 10.06 -11.33 -12.93
CA PRO A 71 8.73 -11.55 -12.39
C PRO A 71 8.63 -12.78 -11.46
N THR A 72 9.70 -13.54 -11.25
CA THR A 72 9.64 -14.82 -10.53
C THR A 72 9.73 -14.71 -9.01
N ASP A 73 10.08 -13.54 -8.46
CA ASP A 73 10.25 -13.37 -7.02
C ASP A 73 9.18 -12.43 -6.45
N ASP A 74 8.18 -13.00 -5.78
CA ASP A 74 7.29 -12.26 -4.89
C ASP A 74 8.13 -11.45 -3.91
N THR A 75 8.16 -10.14 -4.10
CA THR A 75 8.92 -9.25 -3.23
C THR A 75 8.00 -8.69 -2.15
N TYR A 76 8.25 -9.08 -0.91
CA TYR A 76 7.54 -8.56 0.25
C TYR A 76 8.32 -7.40 0.88
N GLN A 77 7.65 -6.26 1.03
CA GLN A 77 8.21 -5.08 1.69
C GLN A 77 7.37 -4.75 2.92
N THR A 78 7.98 -4.80 4.10
CA THR A 78 7.31 -4.44 5.36
C THR A 78 7.41 -2.94 5.61
N THR A 79 6.30 -2.31 5.97
CA THR A 79 6.31 -0.95 6.52
C THR A 79 5.70 -0.94 7.91
N THR A 80 6.39 -0.26 8.83
CA THR A 80 5.93 -0.04 10.20
C THR A 80 5.85 1.45 10.48
N VAL A 81 4.71 1.89 10.98
CA VAL A 81 4.42 3.28 11.36
C VAL A 81 3.98 3.29 12.81
N ALA A 82 4.79 3.87 13.68
CA ALA A 82 4.52 3.98 15.10
C ALA A 82 3.88 5.33 15.47
N GLY A 83 3.15 5.37 16.57
CA GLY A 83 2.61 6.61 17.14
C GLY A 83 1.32 7.11 16.50
N LEU A 84 0.54 6.22 15.86
CA LEU A 84 -0.77 6.58 15.32
C LEU A 84 -1.79 6.68 16.45
N GLU A 85 -2.37 7.85 16.64
CA GLU A 85 -3.38 8.07 17.67
C GLU A 85 -4.75 7.52 17.24
N LEU A 86 -5.12 6.37 17.79
CA LEU A 86 -6.42 5.75 17.52
C LEU A 86 -7.56 6.59 18.07
N GLY A 87 -8.67 6.54 17.35
CA GLY A 87 -9.93 7.14 17.76
C GLY A 87 -11.05 6.72 16.83
N GLN A 88 -12.28 6.92 17.30
CA GLN A 88 -13.46 6.58 16.52
C GLN A 88 -13.51 7.38 15.22
N GLY A 89 -13.78 6.70 14.11
CA GLY A 89 -13.95 7.34 12.80
C GLY A 89 -12.62 7.74 12.12
N LYS A 90 -11.46 7.30 12.65
CA LYS A 90 -10.20 7.46 11.92
C LYS A 90 -10.22 6.58 10.67
N VAL A 91 -9.84 7.15 9.54
CA VAL A 91 -9.72 6.44 8.26
C VAL A 91 -8.24 6.20 7.98
N LEU A 92 -7.91 4.95 7.67
CA LEU A 92 -6.63 4.56 7.10
C LEU A 92 -6.79 4.48 5.59
N GLU A 93 -5.95 5.20 4.86
CA GLU A 93 -5.99 5.29 3.41
C GLU A 93 -4.64 4.89 2.83
N PHE A 94 -4.65 4.11 1.76
CA PHE A 94 -3.49 3.75 0.97
C PHE A 94 -3.71 4.29 -0.43
N LEU A 95 -2.77 5.09 -0.90
CA LEU A 95 -2.76 5.61 -2.26
C LEU A 95 -1.54 5.02 -2.96
N LEU A 96 -1.79 4.18 -3.95
CA LEU A 96 -0.76 3.60 -4.80
C LEU A 96 -0.73 4.37 -6.12
N SER A 97 0.47 4.73 -6.55
CA SER A 97 0.73 5.21 -7.90
C SER A 97 1.90 4.42 -8.47
N CYS A 98 1.71 3.76 -9.61
CA CYS A 98 2.75 2.99 -10.27
C CYS A 98 2.94 3.48 -11.70
N ASP A 99 4.19 3.56 -12.12
CA ASP A 99 4.61 3.72 -13.50
C ASP A 99 5.32 2.43 -13.93
N TYR A 100 4.82 1.75 -14.96
CA TYR A 100 5.26 0.39 -15.33
C TYR A 100 5.11 0.10 -16.83
N GLU A 101 5.90 -0.86 -17.33
CA GLU A 101 5.99 -1.22 -18.76
C GLU A 101 5.48 -2.65 -19.07
N SER A 102 4.45 -3.15 -18.36
CA SER A 102 4.00 -4.57 -18.45
C SER A 102 2.49 -4.74 -18.51
N ASP A 103 2.03 -5.84 -19.12
CA ASP A 103 0.62 -6.09 -19.46
C ASP A 103 -0.16 -6.92 -18.41
N GLU A 104 0.50 -7.46 -17.38
CA GLU A 104 -0.18 -8.14 -16.26
C GLU A 104 0.62 -7.89 -14.97
N ALA A 105 0.13 -7.03 -14.09
CA ALA A 105 0.89 -6.52 -12.97
C ALA A 105 -0.04 -6.23 -11.77
N GLY A 106 0.39 -6.57 -10.55
CA GLY A 106 -0.44 -6.36 -9.37
C GLY A 106 0.37 -6.00 -8.13
N VAL A 107 -0.20 -5.12 -7.30
CA VAL A 107 0.31 -4.79 -5.97
C VAL A 107 -0.75 -5.12 -4.94
N GLU A 108 -0.37 -5.84 -3.90
CA GLU A 108 -1.25 -6.31 -2.83
C GLU A 108 -0.73 -5.81 -1.49
N ILE A 109 -1.62 -5.35 -0.62
CA ILE A 109 -1.32 -5.05 0.79
C ILE A 109 -1.83 -6.21 1.65
N LEU A 110 -0.99 -6.70 2.57
CA LEU A 110 -1.27 -7.77 3.54
C LEU A 110 -1.10 -7.28 4.99
#